data_AF-A0A4Y9MR93-F1
#
_entry.id   AF-A0A4Y9MR93-F1
#
_cell.length_a   1.000
_cell.length_b   1.000
_cell.length_c   1.000
_cell.angle_alpha   90.00
_cell.angle_beta   90.00
_cell.angle_gamma   90.00
#
_symmetry.space_group_name_H-M   'P 1'
#
loop_
_entity.id
_entity.type
_entity.pdbx_description
1 polymer ?
#
loop_
_entity_poly.entity_id
_entity_poly.type
_entity_poly.pdbx_seq_one_letter_code
_entity_poly.pdbx_strand_id
1 'polypeptide(L)'
;YCDAPIRHHDHADPHQRGGPTSARNGLGTCEACNYAKEADGWEVTTDQDADGTHRATITTPTGATYTSTAPPLPRAAIEPADDTAPPEAQAA
;
A
#
# COMPACT_ATOMS: atom_id res chain seq x y z
N TYR A 1 -5.85 -8.11 8.30
CA TYR A 1 -6.28 -9.38 7.65
C TYR A 1 -5.11 -10.34 7.74
N CYS A 2 -5.33 -11.51 8.33
CA CYS A 2 -4.36 -12.56 8.76
C CYS A 2 -3.10 -12.15 9.56
N ASP A 3 -2.68 -10.89 9.49
CA ASP A 3 -1.54 -10.28 10.18
C ASP A 3 -0.17 -10.89 9.83
N ALA A 4 -0.13 -11.77 8.84
CA ALA A 4 1.09 -12.27 8.25
C ALA A 4 1.80 -11.15 7.44
N PRO A 5 3.15 -11.16 7.38
CA PRO A 5 3.90 -10.19 6.60
C PRO A 5 3.48 -10.14 5.11
N ILE A 6 3.48 -8.94 4.55
CA ILE A 6 3.24 -8.73 3.11
C ILE A 6 4.34 -9.42 2.31
N ARG A 7 3.93 -10.17 1.28
CA ARG A 7 4.82 -10.84 0.33
C ARG A 7 4.48 -10.47 -1.11
N HIS A 8 3.21 -10.20 -1.41
CA HIS A 8 2.76 -9.81 -2.75
C HIS A 8 2.23 -8.37 -2.74
N HIS A 9 2.55 -7.66 -3.82
CA HIS A 9 1.82 -6.47 -4.24
C HIS A 9 0.83 -6.91 -5.29
N ASP A 10 -0.45 -6.65 -5.03
CA ASP A 10 -1.54 -7.15 -5.85
C ASP A 10 -2.58 -6.05 -6.08
N HIS A 11 -3.64 -6.36 -6.84
CA HIS A 11 -4.74 -5.46 -7.11
C HIS A 11 -5.98 -5.88 -6.30
N ALA A 12 -6.67 -4.90 -5.72
CA ALA A 12 -7.96 -5.13 -5.06
C ALA A 12 -9.01 -5.59 -6.08
N ASP A 13 -9.20 -4.84 -7.17
CA ASP A 13 -9.85 -5.27 -8.39
C ASP A 13 -8.79 -5.89 -9.33
N PRO A 14 -8.80 -7.21 -9.56
CA PRO A 14 -7.75 -7.89 -10.30
C PRO A 14 -7.53 -7.31 -11.70
N HIS A 15 -6.27 -7.04 -12.05
CA HIS A 15 -5.92 -6.55 -13.40
C HIS A 15 -6.43 -7.45 -14.52
N GLN A 16 -6.40 -8.78 -14.32
CA GLN A 16 -6.90 -9.76 -15.27
C GLN A 16 -8.41 -9.64 -15.56
N ARG A 17 -9.18 -9.00 -14.67
CA ARG A 17 -10.62 -8.70 -14.82
C ARG A 17 -10.88 -7.25 -15.27
N GLY A 18 -9.82 -6.50 -15.62
CA GLY A 18 -9.91 -5.12 -16.11
C GLY A 18 -9.56 -4.05 -15.07
N GLY A 19 -9.20 -4.44 -13.85
CA GLY A 19 -8.82 -3.50 -12.80
C GLY A 19 -7.59 -2.67 -13.16
N PRO A 20 -7.56 -1.35 -12.86
CA PRO A 20 -6.46 -0.49 -13.24
C PRO A 20 -5.22 -0.74 -12.37
N THR A 21 -4.03 -0.74 -12.97
CA THR A 21 -2.78 -0.65 -12.22
C THR A 21 -2.61 0.76 -11.68
N SER A 22 -2.85 0.94 -10.38
CA SER A 22 -2.78 2.23 -9.70
C SER A 22 -2.49 2.04 -8.21
N ALA A 23 -1.95 3.07 -7.56
CA ALA A 23 -1.76 3.05 -6.10
C ALA A 23 -3.08 2.89 -5.34
N ARG A 24 -4.20 3.43 -5.88
CA ARG A 24 -5.52 3.31 -5.27
C ARG A 24 -6.01 1.86 -5.28
N ASN A 25 -5.83 1.16 -6.39
CA ASN A 25 -6.21 -0.25 -6.53
C ASN A 25 -5.15 -1.21 -5.94
N GLY A 26 -4.05 -0.71 -5.39
CA GLY A 26 -2.99 -1.53 -4.84
C GLY A 26 -3.39 -2.20 -3.52
N LEU A 27 -2.85 -3.40 -3.29
CA LEU A 27 -3.05 -4.20 -2.10
C LEU A 27 -1.74 -4.88 -1.68
N GLY A 28 -1.41 -4.82 -0.39
CA GLY A 28 -0.33 -5.61 0.18
C GLY A 28 -0.89 -6.84 0.88
N THR A 29 -0.49 -8.05 0.47
CA THR A 29 -1.01 -9.31 1.02
C THR A 29 0.09 -10.33 1.29
N CYS A 30 -0.17 -11.26 2.21
CA CYS A 30 0.60 -12.49 2.24
C CYS A 30 0.18 -13.40 1.08
N GLU A 31 1.03 -14.36 0.72
CA GLU A 31 0.80 -15.25 -0.43
C GLU A 31 -0.53 -16.02 -0.34
N ALA A 32 -0.82 -16.67 0.80
CA ALA A 32 -2.03 -17.45 0.99
C ALA A 32 -3.31 -16.60 0.85
N CYS A 33 -3.29 -15.41 1.43
CA CYS A 33 -4.38 -14.45 1.36
C CYS A 33 -4.60 -13.93 -0.06
N ASN A 34 -3.52 -13.75 -0.83
CA ASN A 34 -3.61 -13.37 -2.24
C ASN A 34 -4.33 -14.43 -3.07
N TYR A 35 -4.00 -15.70 -2.85
CA TYR A 35 -4.65 -16.78 -3.58
C TYR A 35 -6.10 -16.98 -3.13
N ALA A 36 -6.37 -16.85 -1.84
CA ALA A 36 -7.72 -16.99 -1.32
C ALA A 36 -8.70 -15.96 -1.92
N LYS A 37 -8.29 -14.69 -2.06
CA LYS A 37 -9.17 -13.63 -2.58
C LYS A 37 -9.60 -13.80 -4.03
N GLU A 38 -8.90 -14.63 -4.82
CA GLU A 38 -9.26 -14.88 -6.22
C GLU A 38 -10.43 -15.86 -6.38
N ALA A 39 -10.77 -16.59 -5.31
CA ALA A 39 -11.89 -17.52 -5.30
C ALA A 39 -13.24 -16.81 -5.27
N ASP A 40 -14.28 -17.50 -5.74
CA ASP A 40 -15.64 -16.97 -5.80
C ASP A 40 -16.18 -16.57 -4.43
N GLY A 41 -16.93 -15.46 -4.39
CA GLY A 41 -17.53 -14.93 -3.17
C GLY A 41 -16.58 -14.12 -2.27
N TRP A 42 -15.31 -14.00 -2.64
CA TRP A 42 -14.41 -13.00 -2.05
C TRP A 42 -14.59 -11.65 -2.74
N GLU A 43 -14.67 -10.59 -1.95
CA GLU A 43 -14.74 -9.23 -2.45
C GLU A 43 -13.69 -8.37 -1.75
N VAL A 44 -12.98 -7.54 -2.53
CA VAL A 44 -12.02 -6.57 -1.99
C VAL A 44 -12.32 -5.21 -2.63
N THR A 45 -12.50 -4.21 -1.78
CA THR A 45 -12.64 -2.81 -2.21
C THR A 45 -11.60 -1.94 -1.53
N THR A 46 -11.24 -0.84 -2.18
CA THR A 46 -10.27 0.12 -1.65
C THR A 46 -10.78 1.55 -1.75
N ASP A 47 -10.52 2.32 -0.71
CA ASP A 47 -10.79 3.75 -0.65
C ASP A 47 -9.61 4.52 -0.04
N GLN A 48 -9.79 5.83 0.07
CA GLN A 48 -8.92 6.72 0.81
C GLN A 48 -9.79 7.59 1.72
N ASP A 49 -9.33 7.83 2.94
CA ASP A 49 -9.97 8.81 3.82
C ASP A 49 -9.60 10.26 3.44
N ALA A 50 -10.10 11.22 4.22
CA ALA A 50 -9.91 12.65 3.97
C ALA A 50 -8.43 13.08 3.97
N ASP A 51 -7.57 12.35 4.70
CA ASP A 51 -6.14 12.61 4.77
C ASP A 51 -5.36 11.87 3.66
N GLY A 52 -6.07 11.14 2.80
CA GLY A 52 -5.50 10.36 1.71
C GLY A 52 -4.99 8.98 2.13
N THR A 53 -5.30 8.53 3.35
CA THR A 53 -4.84 7.23 3.87
C THR A 53 -5.59 6.11 3.16
N HIS A 54 -4.85 5.20 2.52
CA HIS A 54 -5.43 4.05 1.85
C HIS A 54 -6.06 3.07 2.84
N ARG A 55 -7.22 2.53 2.47
CA ARG A 55 -7.96 1.53 3.22
C ARG A 55 -8.45 0.45 2.27
N ALA A 56 -8.31 -0.81 2.69
CA ALA A 56 -8.91 -1.95 2.04
C ALA A 56 -10.01 -2.55 2.93
N THR A 57 -11.12 -2.93 2.31
CA THR A 57 -12.20 -3.69 2.94
C THR A 57 -12.32 -5.03 2.23
N ILE A 58 -12.21 -6.11 2.98
CA ILE A 58 -12.28 -7.50 2.51
C ILE A 58 -13.56 -8.10 3.06
N THR A 59 -14.42 -8.59 2.18
CA THR A 59 -15.58 -9.41 2.53
C THR A 59 -15.30 -10.85 2.13
N THR A 60 -15.40 -11.75 3.10
CA THR A 60 -15.23 -13.19 2.90
C THR A 60 -16.51 -13.83 2.35
N PRO A 61 -16.45 -15.04 1.77
CA PRO A 61 -17.64 -15.74 1.28
C PRO A 61 -18.70 -16.03 2.34
N THR A 62 -18.32 -16.05 3.62
CA THR A 62 -19.25 -16.22 4.75
C THR A 62 -19.89 -14.91 5.20
N GLY A 63 -19.58 -13.79 4.55
CA GLY A 63 -20.09 -12.45 4.85
C GLY A 63 -19.33 -11.70 5.95
N ALA A 64 -18.25 -12.27 6.51
CA ALA A 64 -17.42 -11.51 7.46
C ALA A 64 -16.62 -10.43 6.72
N THR A 65 -16.62 -9.22 7.28
CA THR A 65 -15.94 -8.05 6.72
C THR A 65 -14.79 -7.62 7.61
N TYR A 66 -13.64 -7.37 7.00
CA TYR A 66 -12.42 -6.89 7.64
C TYR A 66 -11.92 -5.64 6.96
N THR A 67 -11.49 -4.66 7.74
CA THR A 67 -10.88 -3.43 7.23
C THR A 67 -9.40 -3.38 7.60
N SER A 68 -8.56 -3.00 6.65
CA SER A 68 -7.13 -2.77 6.83
C SER A 68 -6.79 -1.37 6.37
N THR A 69 -6.15 -0.59 7.24
CA THR A 69 -5.70 0.77 6.95
C THR A 69 -4.19 0.75 6.75
N ALA A 70 -3.71 1.40 5.69
CA ALA A 70 -2.28 1.54 5.48
C ALA A 70 -1.64 2.25 6.69
N PRO A 71 -0.46 1.81 7.15
CA PRO A 71 0.26 2.54 8.18
C PRO A 71 0.66 3.93 7.65
N PRO A 72 0.94 4.89 8.54
CA PRO A 72 1.51 6.17 8.14
C PRO A 72 2.77 5.95 7.31
N LEU A 73 2.99 6.82 6.31
CA LEU A 73 4.22 6.80 5.54
C LEU A 73 5.43 6.90 6.50
N PRO A 74 6.51 6.14 6.25
CA PRO A 74 7.75 6.33 6.98
C PRO A 74 8.15 7.80 6.92
N ARG A 75 8.53 8.37 8.06
CA ARG A 75 9.14 9.70 8.06
C ARG A 75 10.39 9.64 7.18
N ALA A 76 10.53 10.58 6.25
CA ALA A 76 11.77 10.72 5.49
C ALA A 76 12.96 10.77 6.45
N ALA A 77 14.00 9.99 6.16
CA ALA A 77 15.26 10.15 6.86
C ALA A 77 15.68 11.61 6.70
N ILE A 78 15.86 12.32 7.82
CA ILE A 78 16.57 13.59 7.77
C ILE A 78 18.03 13.18 7.57
N GLU A 79 18.45 13.10 6.32
CA GLU A 79 19.88 13.06 6.01
C GLU A 79 20.50 14.31 6.65
N PRO A 80 21.56 14.19 7.47
CA PRO A 80 22.25 15.37 7.97
C PRO A 80 22.71 16.20 6.78
N ALA A 81 22.50 17.52 6.82
CA ALA A 81 22.94 18.42 5.78
C ALA A 81 24.47 18.27 5.61
N ASP A 82 24.92 17.91 4.41
CA ASP A 82 26.33 17.97 4.04
C ASP A 82 26.76 19.45 4.00
N ASP A 83 27.22 19.97 5.14
CA ASP A 83 27.80 21.31 5.31
C ASP A 83 29.25 21.36 4.76
N THR A 84 29.47 20.91 3.53
CA THR A 84 30.77 21.05 2.86
C THR A 84 30.64 21.75 1.51
N ALA A 85 30.27 23.02 1.53
CA ALA A 85 30.62 23.94 0.44
C ALA A 85 32.10 24.36 0.62
N PRO A 86 32.97 24.27 -0.40
CA PRO A 86 34.31 24.81 -0.30
C PRO A 86 34.25 26.35 -0.22
N PRO A 87 35.15 27.01 0.54
CA PRO A 87 35.16 28.47 0.59
C PRO A 87 35.56 29.03 -0.78
N GLU A 88 34.75 29.96 -1.31
CA GLU A 88 35.08 30.75 -2.49
C GLU A 88 36.34 31.60 -2.22
N ALA A 89 37.35 31.47 -3.07
CA ALA A 89 38.56 32.27 -3.02
C ALA A 89 38.26 33.71 -3.45
N GLN A 90 38.46 34.68 -2.55
CA GLN A 90 38.50 36.10 -2.90
C GLN A 90 39.84 36.41 -3.60
N ALA A 91 39.77 36.83 -4.86
CA ALA A 91 40.90 37.40 -5.60
C ALA A 91 41.08 38.88 -5.23
N ALA A 92 42.35 39.27 -5.04
CA ALA A 92 42.81 40.62 -4.76
C ALA A 92 42.83 41.54 -6.00
#